data_AF-A0A6P2MD57-F1
#
_entry.id   AF-A0A6P2MD57-F1
#
_cell.length_a   1.000
_cell.length_b   1.000
_cell.length_c   1.000
_cell.angle_alpha   90.00
_cell.angle_beta   90.00
_cell.angle_gamma   90.00
#
_symmetry.space_group_name_H-M   'P 1'
#
loop_
_entity.id
_entity.type
_entity.pdbx_description
1 polymer ?
#
loop_
_entity_poly.entity_id
_entity_poly.type
_entity_poly.pdbx_seq_one_letter_code
_entity_poly.pdbx_strand_id
1 'polypeptide(L)' 'MITDLMDAGLTQMEIERRTGIDQSTVSSLYTGKRGKRVSYEVVSKLLELYKEVIGEPKEGK' A
#
# COMPACT_ATOMS: atom_id res chain seq x y z
N MET A 1 0.38 4.81 -4.25
CA MET A 1 0.04 4.30 -2.91
C MET A 1 1.21 3.53 -2.28
N ILE A 2 1.62 2.35 -2.80
CA ILE A 2 2.79 1.64 -2.22
C ILE A 2 4.08 2.45 -2.41
N THR A 3 4.31 3.01 -3.61
CA THR A 3 5.48 3.86 -3.88
C THR A 3 5.55 5.03 -2.91
N ASP A 4 4.44 5.74 -2.70
CA ASP A 4 4.41 6.90 -1.78
C ASP A 4 4.72 6.49 -0.33
N LEU A 5 4.23 5.32 0.12
CA LEU A 5 4.58 4.78 1.44
C LEU A 5 6.09 4.48 1.54
N MET A 6 6.68 3.96 0.47
CA MET A 6 8.12 3.71 0.41
C MET A 6 8.94 5.01 0.35
N ASP A 7 8.46 6.01 -0.38
CA ASP A 7 9.05 7.35 -0.45
C ASP A 7 8.93 8.09 0.89
N ALA A 8 7.89 7.81 1.68
CA ALA A 8 7.75 8.24 3.07
C ALA A 8 8.67 7.51 4.05
N GLY A 9 9.51 6.58 3.57
CA GLY A 9 10.52 5.88 4.35
C GLY A 9 10.10 4.51 4.89
N LEU A 10 8.92 3.98 4.53
CA LEU A 10 8.53 2.64 4.96
C LEU A 10 9.16 1.57 4.07
N THR A 11 9.65 0.50 4.70
CA THR A 11 10.09 -0.69 3.97
C THR A 11 8.88 -1.58 3.61
N GLN A 12 9.03 -2.50 2.65
CA GLN A 12 7.98 -3.48 2.34
C GLN A 12 7.62 -4.36 3.56
N MET A 13 8.61 -4.69 4.39
CA MET A 13 8.38 -5.43 5.64
C MET A 13 7.57 -4.61 6.66
N GLU A 14 7.80 -3.30 6.72
CA GLU A 14 7.04 -2.42 7.61
C GLU A 14 5.58 -2.29 7.15
N ILE A 15 5.37 -2.17 5.84
CA ILE A 15 4.03 -2.17 5.24
C ILE A 15 3.31 -3.48 5.57
N GLU A 16 3.97 -4.63 5.41
CA GLU A 16 3.44 -5.94 5.79
C GLU A 16 3.07 -6.00 7.28
N ARG A 17 3.99 -5.62 8.18
CA ARG A 17 3.73 -5.64 9.63
C ARG A 17 2.54 -4.78 10.04
N ARG A 18 2.39 -3.61 9.41
CA ARG A 18 1.32 -2.66 9.76
C ARG A 18 -0.03 -2.99 9.12
N THR A 19 -0.02 -3.59 7.94
CA THR A 19 -1.27 -3.90 7.20
C THR A 19 -1.71 -5.36 7.33
N GLY A 20 -0.81 -6.26 7.74
CA GLY A 20 -1.01 -7.71 7.69
C GLY A 20 -1.06 -8.28 6.28
N ILE A 21 -0.63 -7.52 5.26
CA ILE A 21 -0.59 -7.95 3.87
C ILE A 21 0.76 -8.60 3.60
N ASP A 22 0.78 -9.82 3.06
CA ASP A 22 2.01 -10.53 2.71
C ASP A 22 2.94 -9.67 1.85
N GLN A 23 4.24 -9.74 2.15
CA GLN A 23 5.28 -9.04 1.38
C GLN A 23 5.20 -9.33 -0.13
N SER A 24 4.81 -10.54 -0.52
CA SER A 24 4.66 -10.93 -1.93
C SER A 24 3.55 -10.15 -2.65
N THR A 25 2.48 -9.82 -1.93
CA THR A 25 1.37 -8.99 -2.41
C THR A 25 1.82 -7.54 -2.51
N VAL A 26 2.52 -7.02 -1.50
CA VAL A 26 3.11 -5.66 -1.51
C VAL A 26 4.03 -5.49 -2.71
N SER A 27 4.93 -6.45 -2.95
CA SER A 27 5.86 -6.44 -4.10
C SER A 27 5.13 -6.54 -5.45
N SER A 28 4.09 -7.37 -5.54
CA SER A 28 3.27 -7.48 -6.75
C SER A 28 2.53 -6.18 -7.07
N LEU A 29 2.03 -5.49 -6.04
CA LEU A 29 1.38 -4.19 -6.15
C LEU A 29 2.38 -3.10 -6.55
N TYR A 30 3.58 -3.11 -5.97
CA TYR A 30 4.65 -2.16 -6.28
C TYR A 30 5.14 -2.30 -7.73
N THR A 31 5.38 -3.53 -8.18
CA THR A 31 5.88 -3.81 -9.54
C THR A 31 4.81 -3.67 -10.63
N GLY A 32 3.56 -3.39 -10.25
CA GLY A 32 2.47 -3.20 -11.21
C GLY A 32 2.13 -4.46 -12.01
N LYS A 33 2.38 -5.66 -11.45
CA LYS A 33 2.07 -6.94 -12.10
C LYS A 33 0.57 -7.05 -12.37
N ARG A 34 0.15 -6.64 -13.57
CA ARG A 34 -1.25 -6.67 -14.04
C ARG A 34 -1.69 -8.13 -14.21
N GLY A 35 -2.73 -8.53 -13.49
CA GLY A 35 -3.36 -9.84 -13.65
C GLY A 35 -4.13 -10.34 -12.43
N LYS A 36 -3.75 -9.92 -11.21
CA LYS A 36 -4.52 -10.22 -10.00
C LYS A 36 -5.43 -9.04 -9.65
N ARG A 37 -6.73 -9.29 -9.61
CA ARG A 37 -7.70 -8.36 -9.02
C ARG A 37 -7.39 -8.28 -7.53
N VAL A 38 -6.94 -7.11 -7.07
CA VAL A 38 -6.65 -6.85 -5.66
C VAL A 38 -7.97 -6.87 -4.90
N SER A 39 -8.02 -7.56 -3.77
CA SER A 39 -9.23 -7.57 -2.95
C SER A 39 -9.47 -6.17 -2.36
N TYR A 40 -10.74 -5.84 -2.15
CA TYR A 40 -11.12 -4.56 -1.51
C TYR A 40 -10.45 -4.41 -0.14
N GLU A 41 -10.34 -5.50 0.62
CA GLU A 41 -9.69 -5.52 1.93
C GLU A 41 -8.22 -5.06 1.86
N VAL A 42 -7.45 -5.57 0.89
CA VAL A 42 -6.05 -5.17 0.69
C VAL A 42 -5.95 -3.68 0.36
N VAL A 43 -6.84 -3.18 -0.50
CA VAL A 43 -6.86 -1.75 -0.85
C VAL A 43 -7.24 -0.90 0.37
N SER A 44 -8.23 -1.32 1.16
CA SER A 44 -8.69 -0.60 2.36
C SER A 44 -7.57 -0.48 3.40
N LYS A 45 -6.89 -1.58 3.73
CA LYS A 45 -5.77 -1.59 4.68
C LYS A 45 -4.61 -0.70 4.24
N LEU A 46 -4.30 -0.71 2.94
CA LEU A 46 -3.25 0.16 2.39
C LEU A 46 -3.66 1.63 2.39
N LEU A 47 -4.94 1.94 2.13
CA LEU A 47 -5.46 3.30 2.23
C LEU A 47 -5.44 3.82 3.67
N GLU A 48 -5.78 2.98 4.65
CA GLU A 48 -5.65 3.32 6.07
C GLU A 48 -4.19 3.64 6.43
N LEU A 49 -3.25 2.76 6.08
CA LEU A 49 -1.82 3.00 6.31
C LEU A 49 -1.34 4.28 5.60
N TYR A 50 -1.79 4.51 4.37
CA TYR A 50 -1.48 5.73 3.62
C TYR A 50 -1.97 6.97 4.36
N LYS A 51 -3.20 6.96 4.86
CA LYS A 51 -3.75 8.07 5.65
C LYS A 51 -2.98 8.33 6.93
N GLU A 52 -2.54 7.28 7.62
CA GLU A 52 -1.74 7.41 8.85
C GLU A 52 -0.34 7.99 8.61
N VAL A 53 0.31 7.60 7.53
CA VAL A 53 1.72 7.95 7.26
C VAL A 53 1.84 9.27 6.50
N ILE A 54 0.99 9.47 5.50
CA ILE A 54 1.11 10.57 4.52
C ILE A 54 0.00 11.61 4.73
N GLY A 55 -1.12 11.23 5.34
CA GLY A 55 -2.31 12.06 5.48
C GLY A 55 -3.38 11.72 4.43
N GLU A 56 -4.50 12.45 4.44
CA GLU A 56 -5.57 12.18 3.48
C GLU A 56 -5.05 12.28 2.04
N PRO A 57 -5.34 11.30 1.18
CA PRO A 57 -5.06 11.45 -0.23
C PRO A 57 -5.79 12.71 -0.68
N LYS A 58 -5.04 13.70 -1.17
CA LYS A 58 -5.67 14.84 -1.83
C LYS A 58 -6.46 14.26 -2.99
N GLU A 59 -7.78 14.15 -2.83
CA GLU A 59 -8.68 13.89 -3.95
C GLU A 59 -8.37 14.96 -4.98
N GLY A 60 -7.68 14.54 -6.04
CA GLY A 60 -7.52 15.36 -7.23
C GLY A 60 -8.91 15.67 -7.75
N LYS A 61 -9.32 16.93 -7.62
CA LYS A 61 -10.42 17.50 -8.41
C LYS A 61 -10.05 17.49 -9.89
#